data_AF-A0A382VNX6-F1
#
_entry.id   AF-A0A382VNX6-F1
#
_cell.length_a   1.000
_cell.length_b   1.000
_cell.length_c   1.000
_cell.angle_alpha   90.00
_cell.angle_beta   90.00
_cell.angle_gamma   90.00
#
_symmetry.space_group_name_H-M   'P 1'
#
loop_
_entity.id
_entity.type
_entity.pdbx_description
1 polymer ?
#
loop_
_entity_poly.entity_id
_entity_poly.type
_entity_poly.pdbx_seq_one_letter_code
_entity_poly.pdbx_strand_id
1 'polypeptide(L)'
;MMKKDCEVLFRQSVELMFDRASATLDLPIGLAQQIRTCNAVYQVRFGVKLRGRYEVFTGWRAVHSEHILPVKGGIRYASIANQEEVEALASLMTYKCAIVNIPFGGSKGALKINPRDYSEEELEKITRRFTQELVKKDLINPNLNVPAPDMGTGEREMAWISNTYQNLFPNQINGQGCVTGKPVHLGGINGRKEATGRGVQYGLREFFRHAKDVKLAGLEGEIEGKRIIVQGLGNVGWHAAKVLSQEDGAKITAIIESDGAIHAESGLNVDDVVDHIK
;
A
#
# COMPACT_ATOMS: atom_id res chain seq x y z
N MET A 1 -8.71 -21.95 32.28
CA MET A 1 -8.52 -20.51 31.99
C MET A 1 -7.63 -20.43 30.76
N MET A 2 -8.23 -20.37 29.56
CA MET A 2 -7.47 -20.26 28.30
C MET A 2 -6.61 -18.99 28.39
N LYS A 3 -5.30 -19.12 28.17
CA LYS A 3 -4.44 -17.95 27.95
C LYS A 3 -5.06 -17.20 26.78
N LYS A 4 -5.52 -15.99 27.04
CA LYS A 4 -5.93 -15.06 25.98
C LYS A 4 -4.66 -14.86 25.16
N ASP A 5 -4.61 -15.41 23.95
CA ASP A 5 -3.51 -15.17 23.02
C ASP A 5 -3.36 -13.65 22.93
N CYS A 6 -2.22 -13.13 23.38
CA CYS A 6 -1.96 -11.71 23.34
C CYS A 6 -1.69 -11.37 21.88
N GLU A 7 -2.74 -10.95 21.18
CA GLU A 7 -2.65 -10.55 19.78
C GLU A 7 -1.59 -9.45 19.65
N VAL A 8 -0.53 -9.76 18.91
CA VAL A 8 0.64 -8.89 18.76
C VAL A 8 0.23 -7.68 17.93
N LEU A 9 0.56 -6.47 18.38
CA LEU A 9 0.28 -5.26 17.61
C LEU A 9 0.98 -5.34 16.25
N PHE A 10 0.40 -4.72 15.22
CA PHE A 10 0.96 -4.84 13.87
C PHE A 10 2.43 -4.39 13.79
N ARG A 11 2.78 -3.30 14.47
CA ARG A 11 4.16 -2.82 14.58
C ARG A 11 5.10 -3.86 15.20
N GLN A 12 4.68 -4.47 16.31
CA GLN A 12 5.44 -5.52 16.99
C GLN A 12 5.62 -6.77 16.10
N SER A 13 4.60 -7.12 15.31
CA SER A 13 4.70 -8.23 14.34
C SER A 13 5.77 -7.98 13.28
N VAL A 14 5.84 -6.75 12.75
CA VAL A 14 6.88 -6.35 11.80
C VAL A 14 8.27 -6.33 12.46
N GLU A 15 8.38 -5.80 13.69
CA GLU A 15 9.61 -5.80 14.47
C GLU A 15 10.12 -7.23 14.71
N LEU A 16 9.24 -8.19 15.03
CA LEU A 16 9.61 -9.59 15.20
C LEU A 16 10.26 -10.20 13.95
N MET A 17 9.77 -9.84 12.76
CA MET A 17 10.35 -10.32 11.50
C MET A 17 11.70 -9.68 11.23
N PHE A 18 11.85 -8.39 11.52
CA PHE A 18 13.13 -7.69 11.44
C PHE A 18 14.16 -8.28 12.42
N ASP A 19 13.74 -8.63 13.63
CA ASP A 19 14.60 -9.18 14.67
C ASP A 19 15.15 -10.55 14.28
N ARG A 20 14.30 -11.39 13.68
CA ARG A 20 14.74 -12.67 13.12
C ARG A 20 15.78 -12.49 12.02
N ALA A 21 15.60 -11.49 11.14
CA ALA A 21 16.54 -11.23 10.05
C ALA A 21 17.85 -10.60 10.56
N SER A 22 17.78 -9.63 11.46
CA SER A 22 18.97 -8.97 12.01
C SER A 22 19.81 -9.90 12.89
N ALA A 23 19.20 -10.89 13.55
CA ALA A 23 19.91 -11.91 14.32
C ALA A 23 20.80 -12.84 13.46
N THR A 24 20.62 -12.87 12.13
CA THR A 24 21.49 -13.64 11.22
C THR A 24 22.66 -12.82 10.67
N LEU A 25 22.78 -11.55 11.07
CA LEU A 25 23.77 -10.61 10.57
C LEU A 25 24.73 -10.19 11.68
N ASP A 26 26.00 -9.99 11.34
CA ASP A 26 26.98 -9.37 12.23
C ASP A 26 26.90 -7.84 12.08
N LEU A 27 26.05 -7.22 12.91
CA LEU A 27 25.79 -5.78 12.87
C LEU A 27 26.50 -5.07 14.04
N PRO A 28 27.07 -3.87 13.81
CA PRO A 28 27.55 -3.02 14.88
C PRO A 28 26.49 -2.78 15.95
N ILE A 29 26.94 -2.65 17.21
CA ILE A 29 26.08 -2.39 18.36
C ILE A 29 25.20 -1.17 18.09
N GLY A 30 23.89 -1.34 18.24
CA GLY A 30 22.90 -0.27 18.05
C GLY A 30 22.40 -0.09 16.61
N LEU A 31 23.08 -0.62 15.59
CA LEU A 31 22.67 -0.43 14.19
C LEU A 31 21.30 -1.07 13.90
N ALA A 32 21.06 -2.28 14.41
CA ALA A 32 19.76 -2.94 14.26
C ALA A 32 18.61 -2.10 14.87
N GLN A 33 18.84 -1.52 16.05
CA GLN A 33 17.86 -0.65 16.71
C GLN A 33 17.61 0.62 15.90
N GLN A 34 18.67 1.22 15.33
CA GLN A 34 18.54 2.40 14.48
C GLN A 34 17.73 2.10 13.21
N ILE A 35 18.02 0.99 12.52
CA ILE A 35 17.30 0.59 11.30
C ILE A 35 15.83 0.28 11.60
N ARG A 36 15.54 -0.36 12.75
CA ARG A 36 14.18 -0.73 13.17
C ARG A 36 13.30 0.48 13.47
N THR A 37 13.91 1.56 13.97
CA THR A 37 13.16 2.70 14.51
C THR A 37 12.72 3.63 13.39
N CYS A 38 11.44 4.02 13.38
CA CYS A 38 10.94 5.01 12.45
C CYS A 38 11.55 6.40 12.77
N ASN A 39 12.27 7.00 11.82
CA ASN A 39 12.93 8.30 12.03
C ASN A 39 11.98 9.42 12.48
N ALA A 40 10.80 9.52 11.86
CA ALA A 40 9.83 10.56 12.20
C ALA A 40 8.40 10.14 11.93
N VAL A 41 7.47 10.65 12.73
CA VAL A 41 6.02 10.49 12.52
C VAL A 41 5.33 11.82 12.72
N TYR A 42 4.65 12.28 11.67
CA TYR A 42 3.94 13.55 11.68
C TYR A 42 2.45 13.30 11.75
N GLN A 43 1.83 13.68 12.86
CA GLN A 43 0.39 13.76 12.97
C GLN A 43 -0.08 15.16 12.58
N VAL A 44 -1.05 15.23 11.67
CA VAL A 44 -1.70 16.49 11.28
C VAL A 44 -3.17 16.46 11.65
N ARG A 45 -3.68 17.61 12.10
CA ARG A 45 -5.10 17.85 12.32
C ARG A 45 -5.49 19.11 11.56
N PHE A 46 -6.55 19.05 10.75
CA PHE A 46 -6.95 20.17 9.91
C PHE A 46 -8.46 20.23 9.74
N GLY A 47 -8.99 21.46 9.67
CA GLY A 47 -10.41 21.71 9.45
C GLY A 47 -10.75 21.86 7.97
N VAL A 48 -11.88 21.30 7.54
CA VAL A 48 -12.48 21.54 6.22
C VAL A 48 -13.95 21.90 6.41
N LYS A 49 -14.44 22.91 5.68
CA LYS A 49 -15.86 23.26 5.67
C LYS A 49 -16.60 22.37 4.67
N LEU A 50 -17.46 21.49 5.16
CA LEU A 50 -18.27 20.55 4.37
C LEU A 50 -19.74 20.67 4.78
N ARG A 51 -20.67 20.64 3.81
CA ARG A 51 -22.12 20.67 4.09
C ARG A 51 -22.54 21.79 5.07
N GLY A 52 -21.92 22.96 4.95
CA GLY A 52 -22.18 24.13 5.81
C GLY A 52 -21.53 24.13 7.20
N ARG A 53 -20.88 23.04 7.64
CA ARG A 53 -20.19 22.92 8.94
C ARG A 53 -18.68 22.72 8.79
N TYR A 54 -17.92 22.95 9.86
CA TYR A 54 -16.51 22.60 9.91
C TYR A 54 -16.34 21.21 10.50
N GLU A 55 -15.53 20.38 9.86
CA GLU A 55 -15.13 19.06 10.32
C GLU A 55 -13.61 19.00 10.44
N VAL A 56 -13.12 18.37 11.51
CA VAL A 56 -11.68 18.24 11.79
C VAL A 56 -11.23 16.83 11.46
N PHE A 57 -10.26 16.73 10.56
CA PHE A 57 -9.68 15.48 10.12
C PHE A 57 -8.35 15.24 10.82
N THR A 58 -8.03 13.97 11.06
CA THR A 58 -6.73 13.54 11.59
C THR A 58 -6.05 12.64 10.57
N GLY A 59 -4.79 12.92 10.27
CA GLY A 59 -3.96 12.09 9.42
C GLY A 59 -2.53 11.98 9.94
N TRP A 60 -1.76 11.07 9.35
CA TRP A 60 -0.37 10.83 9.67
C TRP A 60 0.47 10.70 8.40
N ARG A 61 1.75 11.02 8.51
CA ARG A 61 2.81 10.57 7.59
C ARG A 61 4.02 10.14 8.42
N ALA A 62 4.38 8.87 8.36
CA ALA A 62 5.59 8.33 8.95
C ALA A 62 6.70 8.24 7.90
N VAL A 63 7.91 8.58 8.30
CA VAL A 63 9.15 8.40 7.55
C VAL A 63 10.00 7.43 8.35
N HIS A 64 10.15 6.22 7.81
CA HIS A 64 10.87 5.17 8.52
C HIS A 64 12.38 5.36 8.41
N SER A 65 12.89 5.53 7.19
CA SER A 65 14.31 5.67 6.95
C SER A 65 14.56 6.58 5.75
N GLU A 66 15.52 7.48 5.90
CA GLU A 66 15.99 8.41 4.85
C GLU A 66 17.40 8.02 4.34
N HIS A 67 17.84 6.78 4.58
CA HIS A 67 19.13 6.30 4.09
C HIS A 67 19.28 6.43 2.56
N ILE A 68 18.15 6.45 1.85
CA ILE A 68 18.05 6.83 0.44
C ILE A 68 16.83 7.76 0.28
N LEU A 69 17.02 8.84 -0.47
CA LEU A 69 15.96 9.78 -0.85
C LEU A 69 15.60 9.65 -2.34
N PRO A 70 14.34 9.92 -2.71
CA PRO A 70 13.21 10.26 -1.82
C PRO A 70 12.69 9.05 -1.04
N VAL A 71 12.01 9.29 0.08
CA VAL A 71 11.25 8.24 0.75
C VAL A 71 9.92 7.97 0.04
N LYS A 72 9.46 6.72 0.06
CA LYS A 72 8.32 6.26 -0.73
C LYS A 72 7.30 5.50 0.10
N GLY A 73 6.03 5.82 -0.14
CA GLY A 73 4.93 4.90 0.13
C GLY A 73 3.55 5.54 0.20
N GLY A 74 2.53 4.69 0.24
CA GLY A 74 1.15 5.07 -0.06
C GLY A 74 0.48 5.98 0.97
N ILE A 75 -0.70 6.51 0.61
CA ILE A 75 -1.63 7.19 1.52
C ILE A 75 -2.90 6.37 1.61
N ARG A 76 -3.24 5.91 2.82
CA ARG A 76 -4.44 5.10 3.11
C ARG A 76 -5.58 5.95 3.64
N TYR A 77 -6.79 5.76 3.13
CA TYR A 77 -8.02 6.30 3.73
C TYR A 77 -8.78 5.16 4.41
N ALA A 78 -8.77 5.15 5.74
CA ALA A 78 -9.44 4.12 6.54
C ALA A 78 -9.88 4.65 7.90
N SER A 79 -11.07 4.26 8.36
CA SER A 79 -11.61 4.66 9.67
C SER A 79 -10.78 4.11 10.84
N ILE A 80 -10.11 2.98 10.64
CA ILE A 80 -9.24 2.30 11.61
C ILE A 80 -7.80 2.84 11.64
N ALA A 81 -7.46 3.78 10.74
CA ALA A 81 -6.11 4.31 10.63
C ALA A 81 -5.64 4.92 11.97
N ASN A 82 -4.43 4.56 12.35
CA ASN A 82 -3.78 5.03 13.57
C ASN A 82 -2.26 5.10 13.37
N GLN A 83 -1.56 5.71 14.33
CA GLN A 83 -0.13 5.95 14.21
C GLN A 83 0.69 4.66 14.12
N GLU A 84 0.39 3.65 14.96
CA GLU A 84 1.14 2.40 15.01
C GLU A 84 1.08 1.63 13.69
N GLU A 85 -0.09 1.58 13.06
CA GLU A 85 -0.25 0.98 11.73
C GLU A 85 0.60 1.72 10.69
N VAL A 86 0.61 3.05 10.72
CA VAL A 86 1.35 3.86 9.75
C VAL A 86 2.86 3.68 9.89
N GLU A 87 3.37 3.61 11.12
CA GLU A 87 4.78 3.29 11.40
C GLU A 87 5.16 1.89 10.91
N ALA A 88 4.34 0.88 11.25
CA ALA A 88 4.57 -0.51 10.82
C ALA A 88 4.59 -0.64 9.30
N LEU A 89 3.70 0.07 8.60
CA LEU A 89 3.68 0.06 7.15
C LEU A 89 4.83 0.87 6.53
N ALA A 90 5.31 1.93 7.18
CA ALA A 90 6.46 2.71 6.71
C ALA A 90 7.76 1.89 6.79
N SER A 91 7.94 1.08 7.84
CA SER A 91 9.07 0.16 7.95
C SER A 91 9.03 -0.92 6.88
N LEU A 92 7.86 -1.54 6.66
CA LEU A 92 7.65 -2.47 5.55
C LEU A 92 7.96 -1.87 4.18
N MET A 93 7.74 -0.57 3.97
CA MET A 93 8.14 0.10 2.72
C MET A 93 9.66 0.18 2.55
N THR A 94 10.41 0.45 3.62
CA THR A 94 11.89 0.46 3.58
C THR A 94 12.42 -0.91 3.20
N TYR A 95 11.97 -1.96 3.91
CA TYR A 95 12.44 -3.32 3.67
C TYR A 95 12.02 -3.82 2.28
N LYS A 96 10.79 -3.51 1.86
CA LYS A 96 10.32 -3.86 0.52
C LYS A 96 11.16 -3.22 -0.57
N CYS A 97 11.46 -1.93 -0.47
CA CYS A 97 12.32 -1.24 -1.44
C CYS A 97 13.72 -1.86 -1.49
N ALA A 98 14.30 -2.19 -0.34
CA ALA A 98 15.60 -2.86 -0.27
C ALA A 98 15.58 -4.26 -0.92
N ILE A 99 14.55 -5.09 -0.67
CA ILE A 99 14.45 -6.45 -1.24
C ILE A 99 14.45 -6.45 -2.77
N VAL A 100 13.81 -5.46 -3.39
CA VAL A 100 13.72 -5.35 -4.86
C VAL A 100 14.67 -4.31 -5.47
N ASN A 101 15.68 -3.86 -4.72
CA ASN A 101 16.69 -2.89 -5.16
C ASN A 101 16.09 -1.59 -5.76
N ILE A 102 14.99 -1.11 -5.19
CA ILE A 102 14.41 0.19 -5.56
C ILE A 102 15.02 1.26 -4.63
N PRO A 103 15.63 2.33 -5.18
CA PRO A 103 16.40 3.30 -4.39
C PRO A 103 15.49 4.31 -3.69
N PHE A 104 14.69 3.83 -2.73
CA PHE A 104 13.86 4.68 -1.87
C PHE A 104 13.95 4.21 -0.41
N GLY A 105 14.00 5.17 0.51
CA GLY A 105 13.62 4.94 1.89
C GLY A 105 12.12 4.70 2.04
N GLY A 106 11.68 4.18 3.18
CA GLY A 106 10.26 3.88 3.41
C GLY A 106 9.49 5.02 4.08
N SER A 107 8.27 5.25 3.62
CA SER A 107 7.30 6.15 4.24
C SER A 107 5.89 5.60 4.09
N LYS A 108 4.95 6.00 4.94
CA LYS A 108 3.53 5.72 4.77
C LYS A 108 2.72 6.90 5.30
N GLY A 109 1.59 7.19 4.67
CA GLY A 109 0.60 8.11 5.22
C GLY A 109 -0.75 7.44 5.38
N ALA A 110 -1.57 8.01 6.25
CA ALA A 110 -2.97 7.65 6.36
C ALA A 110 -3.82 8.84 6.77
N LEU A 111 -5.08 8.83 6.37
CA LEU A 111 -6.11 9.76 6.81
C LEU A 111 -7.24 8.95 7.46
N LYS A 112 -7.62 9.31 8.69
CA LYS A 112 -8.64 8.61 9.46
C LYS A 112 -10.05 8.99 9.01
N ILE A 113 -10.48 8.44 7.89
CA ILE A 113 -11.81 8.62 7.30
C ILE A 113 -12.31 7.31 6.70
N ASN A 114 -13.61 7.12 6.65
CA ASN A 114 -14.20 6.19 5.70
C ASN A 114 -14.53 6.95 4.41
N PRO A 115 -13.86 6.66 3.27
CA PRO A 115 -14.09 7.41 2.05
C PRO A 115 -15.52 7.27 1.51
N ARG A 116 -16.28 6.25 1.92
CA ARG A 116 -17.68 6.04 1.53
C ARG A 116 -18.66 7.05 2.16
N ASP A 117 -18.24 7.76 3.20
CA ASP A 117 -19.10 8.72 3.93
C ASP A 117 -19.14 10.12 3.26
N TYR A 118 -18.29 10.32 2.24
CA TYR A 118 -18.07 11.62 1.58
C TYR A 118 -18.33 11.51 0.07
N SER A 119 -18.87 12.58 -0.51
CA SER A 119 -18.98 12.68 -1.97
C SER A 119 -17.59 12.90 -2.60
N GLU A 120 -17.50 12.74 -3.92
CA GLU A 120 -16.24 12.99 -4.64
C GLU A 120 -15.71 14.42 -4.44
N GLU A 121 -16.58 15.43 -4.51
CA GLU A 121 -16.21 16.84 -4.31
C GLU A 121 -15.70 17.08 -2.88
N GLU A 122 -16.28 16.39 -1.89
CA GLU A 122 -15.84 16.48 -0.50
C GLU A 122 -14.50 15.80 -0.29
N LEU A 123 -14.30 14.61 -0.87
CA LEU A 123 -13.02 13.91 -0.86
C LEU A 123 -11.92 14.72 -1.55
N GLU A 124 -12.23 15.45 -2.62
CA GLU A 124 -11.30 16.36 -3.26
C GLU A 124 -10.85 17.46 -2.28
N LYS A 125 -11.80 18.17 -1.65
CA LYS A 125 -11.50 19.22 -0.67
C LYS A 125 -10.65 18.70 0.49
N ILE A 126 -10.99 17.52 1.01
CA ILE A 126 -10.26 16.86 2.10
C ILE A 126 -8.84 16.51 1.63
N THR A 127 -8.70 15.85 0.48
CA THR A 127 -7.40 15.39 -0.07
C THR A 127 -6.48 16.57 -0.36
N ARG A 128 -6.99 17.63 -0.98
CA ARG A 128 -6.21 18.84 -1.27
C ARG A 128 -5.77 19.54 0.00
N ARG A 129 -6.65 19.64 1.01
CA ARG A 129 -6.26 20.24 2.29
C ARG A 129 -5.22 19.40 3.02
N PHE A 130 -5.37 18.08 3.04
CA PHE A 130 -4.37 17.17 3.60
C PHE A 130 -3.01 17.32 2.89
N THR A 131 -3.03 17.40 1.55
CA THR A 131 -1.84 17.65 0.73
C THR A 131 -1.15 18.94 1.15
N GLN A 132 -1.90 20.04 1.31
CA GLN A 132 -1.34 21.32 1.76
C GLN A 132 -0.66 21.20 3.13
N GLU A 133 -1.24 20.48 4.09
CA GLU A 133 -0.61 20.31 5.41
C GLU A 133 0.68 19.49 5.35
N LEU A 134 0.72 18.44 4.52
CA LEU A 134 1.93 17.64 4.33
C LEU A 134 3.03 18.39 3.58
N VAL A 135 2.65 19.13 2.53
CA VAL A 135 3.57 19.95 1.72
C VAL A 135 4.30 21.00 2.57
N LYS A 136 3.61 21.67 3.51
CA LYS A 136 4.23 22.66 4.42
C LYS A 136 5.37 22.09 5.27
N LYS A 137 5.50 20.76 5.35
CA LYS A 137 6.50 20.02 6.12
C LYS A 137 7.40 19.16 5.23
N ASP A 138 7.39 19.39 3.92
CA ASP A 138 8.15 18.60 2.93
C ASP A 138 7.82 17.10 2.90
N LEU A 139 6.65 16.73 3.41
CA LEU A 139 6.16 15.34 3.46
C LEU A 139 5.49 14.89 2.16
N ILE A 140 5.38 15.81 1.21
CA ILE A 140 5.11 15.56 -0.21
C ILE A 140 6.06 16.49 -0.96
N ASN A 141 7.05 15.93 -1.63
CA ASN A 141 8.09 16.65 -2.36
C ASN A 141 8.80 15.65 -3.29
N PRO A 142 8.98 15.95 -4.60
CA PRO A 142 9.56 15.01 -5.57
C PRO A 142 10.96 14.52 -5.20
N ASN A 143 11.72 15.28 -4.39
CA ASN A 143 13.09 14.95 -4.01
C ASN A 143 13.19 14.33 -2.62
N LEU A 144 12.17 14.49 -1.77
CA LEU A 144 12.24 14.09 -0.35
C LEU A 144 11.23 13.01 0.00
N ASN A 145 9.97 13.15 -0.39
CA ASN A 145 8.91 12.23 0.03
C ASN A 145 7.83 12.13 -1.04
N VAL A 146 7.69 10.94 -1.64
CA VAL A 146 6.81 10.72 -2.80
C VAL A 146 5.70 9.74 -2.43
N PRO A 147 4.44 10.19 -2.25
CA PRO A 147 3.31 9.32 -1.97
C PRO A 147 2.88 8.44 -3.15
N ALA A 148 1.94 7.53 -2.89
CA ALA A 148 1.31 6.64 -3.86
C ALA A 148 -0.11 6.25 -3.39
N PRO A 149 -0.89 5.53 -4.23
CA PRO A 149 -2.14 4.92 -3.78
C PRO A 149 -1.92 3.86 -2.70
N ASP A 150 -2.93 3.68 -1.86
CA ASP A 150 -3.12 2.58 -0.91
C ASP A 150 -4.62 2.28 -0.77
N MET A 151 -5.04 1.52 0.24
CA MET A 151 -6.44 1.28 0.53
C MET A 151 -7.22 2.59 0.67
N GLY A 152 -8.34 2.70 -0.04
CA GLY A 152 -9.21 3.89 -0.03
C GLY A 152 -8.71 5.06 -0.89
N THR A 153 -7.61 4.90 -1.63
CA THR A 153 -7.10 5.91 -2.58
C THR A 153 -6.70 5.28 -3.91
N GLY A 154 -6.75 6.06 -4.98
CA GLY A 154 -6.42 5.62 -6.34
C GLY A 154 -5.88 6.76 -7.20
N GLU A 155 -5.98 6.60 -8.51
CA GLU A 155 -5.48 7.59 -9.47
C GLU A 155 -6.12 8.97 -9.27
N ARG A 156 -7.40 9.01 -8.89
CA ARG A 156 -8.15 10.26 -8.61
C ARG A 156 -7.49 11.06 -7.50
N GLU A 157 -7.23 10.47 -6.34
CA GLU A 157 -6.58 11.17 -5.23
C GLU A 157 -5.15 11.59 -5.59
N MET A 158 -4.41 10.77 -6.34
CA MET A 158 -3.06 11.12 -6.78
C MET A 158 -3.06 12.30 -7.77
N ALA A 159 -4.10 12.40 -8.61
CA ALA A 159 -4.29 13.55 -9.50
C ALA A 159 -4.51 14.84 -8.69
N TRP A 160 -5.37 14.80 -7.66
CA TRP A 160 -5.60 15.94 -6.77
C TRP A 160 -4.35 16.34 -5.99
N ILE A 161 -3.60 15.38 -5.45
CA ILE A 161 -2.32 15.62 -4.76
C ILE A 161 -1.34 16.30 -5.71
N SER A 162 -1.14 15.74 -6.91
CA SER A 162 -0.22 16.28 -7.92
C SER A 162 -0.59 17.70 -8.35
N ASN A 163 -1.87 17.94 -8.62
CA ASN A 163 -2.36 19.26 -9.02
C ASN A 163 -2.22 20.29 -7.88
N THR A 164 -2.54 19.92 -6.64
CA THR A 164 -2.35 20.82 -5.49
C THR A 164 -0.87 21.15 -5.27
N TYR A 165 0.04 20.17 -5.39
CA TYR A 165 1.47 20.43 -5.29
C TYR A 165 1.95 21.41 -6.35
N GLN A 166 1.61 21.17 -7.62
CA GLN A 166 2.03 22.02 -8.74
C GLN A 166 1.48 23.46 -8.62
N ASN A 167 0.26 23.64 -8.10
CA ASN A 167 -0.28 24.97 -7.87
C ASN A 167 0.48 25.73 -6.76
N LEU A 168 1.00 25.02 -5.76
CA LEU A 168 1.81 25.62 -4.68
C LEU A 168 3.24 25.93 -5.14
N PHE A 169 3.78 25.14 -6.07
CA PHE A 169 5.14 25.29 -6.59
C PHE A 169 5.18 25.27 -8.13
N PRO A 170 4.60 26.28 -8.80
CA PRO A 170 4.46 26.27 -10.27
C PRO A 170 5.81 26.29 -11.00
N ASN A 171 6.88 26.77 -10.35
CA ASN A 171 8.21 26.88 -10.94
C ASN A 171 9.09 25.64 -10.69
N GLN A 172 8.60 24.62 -9.99
CA GLN A 172 9.39 23.42 -9.72
C GLN A 172 9.36 22.46 -10.92
N ILE A 173 10.48 22.36 -11.62
CA ILE A 173 10.64 21.54 -12.84
C ILE A 173 10.16 20.09 -12.62
N ASN A 174 10.53 19.49 -11.49
CA ASN A 174 10.15 18.10 -11.16
C ASN A 174 8.84 17.99 -10.38
N GLY A 175 7.99 19.04 -10.35
CA GLY A 175 6.79 19.09 -9.51
C GLY A 175 5.80 17.94 -9.77
N GLN A 176 5.71 17.44 -11.00
CA GLN A 176 4.90 16.26 -11.34
C GLN A 176 5.40 14.96 -10.70
N GLY A 177 6.66 14.91 -10.28
CA GLY A 177 7.28 13.79 -9.58
C GLY A 177 6.90 13.68 -8.10
N CYS A 178 6.12 14.64 -7.56
CA CYS A 178 5.77 14.67 -6.13
C CYS A 178 4.94 13.46 -5.67
N VAL A 179 4.27 12.75 -6.59
CA VAL A 179 3.41 11.60 -6.28
C VAL A 179 3.39 10.60 -7.46
N THR A 180 3.32 9.30 -7.16
CA THR A 180 3.16 8.24 -8.18
C THR A 180 1.77 7.63 -8.14
N GLY A 181 1.41 6.82 -9.15
CA GLY A 181 0.05 6.28 -9.28
C GLY A 181 -0.98 7.29 -9.79
N LYS A 182 -0.50 8.33 -10.51
CA LYS A 182 -1.35 9.28 -11.24
C LYS A 182 -1.99 8.61 -12.46
N PRO A 183 -3.10 9.16 -12.99
CA PRO A 183 -3.61 8.77 -14.30
C PRO A 183 -2.54 8.94 -15.38
N VAL A 184 -2.56 8.07 -16.41
CA VAL A 184 -1.58 8.10 -17.52
C VAL A 184 -1.50 9.48 -18.19
N HIS A 185 -2.65 10.09 -18.46
CA HIS A 185 -2.73 11.43 -19.09
C HIS A 185 -2.23 12.58 -18.19
N LEU A 186 -1.91 12.32 -16.91
CA LEU A 186 -1.33 13.27 -15.95
C LEU A 186 0.09 12.86 -15.52
N GLY A 187 0.85 12.20 -16.40
CA GLY A 187 2.21 11.75 -16.11
C GLY A 187 2.27 10.48 -15.24
N GLY A 188 1.20 9.70 -15.23
CA GLY A 188 1.20 8.31 -14.79
C GLY A 188 1.94 7.41 -15.79
N ILE A 189 2.29 6.20 -15.36
CA ILE A 189 2.94 5.20 -16.22
C ILE A 189 1.95 4.07 -16.52
N ASN A 190 1.93 3.61 -17.77
CA ASN A 190 1.17 2.43 -18.17
C ASN A 190 1.57 1.23 -17.32
N GLY A 191 0.62 0.36 -17.02
CA GLY A 191 0.90 -0.80 -16.19
C GLY A 191 0.83 -0.54 -14.69
N ARG A 192 0.81 0.72 -14.22
CA ARG A 192 0.90 1.01 -12.79
C ARG A 192 -0.26 0.44 -11.98
N LYS A 193 -1.46 0.41 -12.56
CA LYS A 193 -2.68 -0.08 -11.91
C LYS A 193 -2.57 -1.59 -11.67
N GLU A 194 -2.17 -2.35 -12.68
CA GLU A 194 -2.00 -3.80 -12.58
C GLU A 194 -0.68 -4.25 -11.94
N ALA A 195 0.32 -3.38 -11.84
CA ALA A 195 1.70 -3.73 -11.47
C ALA A 195 1.82 -4.58 -10.20
N THR A 196 1.07 -4.24 -9.15
CA THR A 196 1.13 -5.01 -7.88
C THR A 196 0.55 -6.42 -8.06
N GLY A 197 -0.56 -6.57 -8.80
CA GLY A 197 -1.15 -7.88 -9.07
C GLY A 197 -0.26 -8.73 -9.97
N ARG A 198 0.35 -8.13 -11.00
CA ARG A 198 1.38 -8.79 -11.84
C ARG A 198 2.62 -9.18 -11.03
N GLY A 199 3.04 -8.36 -10.07
CA GLY A 199 4.15 -8.71 -9.17
C GLY A 199 3.87 -9.95 -8.33
N VAL A 200 2.63 -10.13 -7.85
CA VAL A 200 2.20 -11.35 -7.14
C VAL A 200 2.32 -12.57 -8.05
N GLN A 201 1.83 -12.45 -9.29
CA GLN A 201 1.94 -13.50 -10.31
C GLN A 201 3.41 -13.89 -10.54
N TYR A 202 4.30 -12.92 -10.73
CA TYR A 202 5.72 -13.18 -10.95
C TYR A 202 6.40 -13.83 -9.75
N GLY A 203 6.05 -13.42 -8.52
CA GLY A 203 6.53 -14.07 -7.31
C GLY A 203 6.10 -15.54 -7.23
N LEU A 204 4.85 -15.84 -7.58
CA LEU A 204 4.35 -17.22 -7.61
C LEU A 204 5.01 -18.05 -8.73
N ARG A 205 5.13 -17.49 -9.94
CA ARG A 205 5.85 -18.15 -11.05
C ARG A 205 7.28 -18.49 -10.66
N GLU A 206 7.99 -17.55 -10.01
CA GLU A 206 9.36 -17.78 -9.58
C GLU A 206 9.43 -18.85 -8.50
N PHE A 207 8.52 -18.85 -7.51
CA PHE A 207 8.44 -19.93 -6.52
C PHE A 207 8.30 -21.32 -7.17
N PHE A 208 7.43 -21.47 -8.17
CA PHE A 208 7.23 -22.75 -8.87
C PHE A 208 8.42 -23.19 -9.73
N ARG A 209 9.39 -22.32 -10.02
CA ARG A 209 10.65 -22.70 -10.69
C ARG A 209 11.64 -23.41 -9.76
N HIS A 210 11.47 -23.27 -8.45
CA HIS A 210 12.36 -23.85 -7.45
C HIS A 210 11.76 -25.12 -6.86
N ALA A 211 11.98 -26.26 -7.53
CA ALA A 211 11.36 -27.55 -7.17
C ALA A 211 11.59 -27.99 -5.70
N LYS A 212 12.71 -27.58 -5.09
CA LYS A 212 12.98 -27.83 -3.67
C LYS A 212 12.00 -27.10 -2.76
N ASP A 213 11.72 -25.83 -3.05
CA ASP A 213 10.82 -24.98 -2.26
C ASP A 213 9.37 -25.43 -2.45
N VAL A 214 8.98 -25.78 -3.69
CA VAL A 214 7.66 -26.37 -4.00
C VAL A 214 7.43 -27.64 -3.20
N LYS A 215 8.41 -28.56 -3.17
CA LYS A 215 8.34 -29.80 -2.39
C LYS A 215 8.28 -29.53 -0.89
N LEU A 216 9.07 -28.58 -0.38
CA LEU A 216 9.04 -28.19 1.03
C LEU A 216 7.69 -27.61 1.45
N ALA A 217 7.00 -26.91 0.55
CA ALA A 217 5.65 -26.40 0.77
C ALA A 217 4.56 -27.48 0.65
N GLY A 218 4.90 -28.74 0.37
CA GLY A 218 3.94 -29.83 0.17
C GLY A 218 3.13 -29.66 -1.12
N LEU A 219 3.69 -28.96 -2.11
CA LEU A 219 3.09 -28.77 -3.42
C LEU A 219 3.85 -29.60 -4.46
N GLU A 220 3.21 -29.78 -5.62
CA GLU A 220 3.77 -30.53 -6.76
C GLU A 220 3.44 -29.83 -8.06
N GLY A 221 4.26 -30.06 -9.10
CA GLY A 221 4.04 -29.53 -10.44
C GLY A 221 4.14 -28.01 -10.53
N GLU A 222 3.35 -27.42 -11.43
CA GLU A 222 3.37 -25.99 -11.73
C GLU A 222 2.15 -25.26 -11.15
N ILE A 223 2.03 -23.97 -11.45
CA ILE A 223 0.90 -23.13 -11.02
C ILE A 223 -0.42 -23.53 -11.69
N GLU A 224 -0.37 -24.13 -12.89
CA GLU A 224 -1.54 -24.58 -13.62
C GLU A 224 -2.39 -25.56 -12.79
N GLY A 225 -3.70 -25.33 -12.76
CA GLY A 225 -4.65 -26.14 -12.01
C GLY A 225 -4.61 -25.96 -10.50
N LYS A 226 -3.68 -25.17 -9.93
CA LYS A 226 -3.63 -24.88 -8.50
C LYS A 226 -4.84 -24.06 -8.08
N ARG A 227 -5.44 -24.41 -6.94
CA ARG A 227 -6.58 -23.69 -6.37
C ARG A 227 -6.08 -22.49 -5.57
N ILE A 228 -6.62 -21.32 -5.85
CA ILE A 228 -6.26 -20.06 -5.20
C ILE A 228 -7.53 -19.43 -4.63
N ILE A 229 -7.41 -18.97 -3.38
CA ILE A 229 -8.44 -18.18 -2.68
C ILE A 229 -7.92 -16.75 -2.61
N VAL A 230 -8.76 -15.79 -3.00
CA VAL A 230 -8.40 -14.37 -3.02
C VAL A 230 -9.23 -13.61 -2.00
N GLN A 231 -8.58 -13.08 -0.97
CA GLN A 231 -9.23 -12.21 0.02
C GLN A 231 -9.02 -10.74 -0.36
N GLY A 232 -10.11 -10.06 -0.68
CA GLY A 232 -10.18 -8.69 -1.19
C GLY A 232 -9.95 -8.63 -2.69
N LEU A 233 -11.01 -8.37 -3.44
CA LEU A 233 -11.06 -8.16 -4.90
C LEU A 233 -10.92 -6.67 -5.27
N GLY A 234 -10.20 -5.91 -4.44
CA GLY A 234 -9.73 -4.57 -4.80
C GLY A 234 -8.66 -4.60 -5.90
N ASN A 235 -7.98 -3.47 -6.12
CA ASN A 235 -7.01 -3.32 -7.20
C ASN A 235 -5.96 -4.46 -7.28
N VAL A 236 -5.38 -4.86 -6.14
CA VAL A 236 -4.36 -5.94 -6.12
C VAL A 236 -4.99 -7.30 -6.39
N GLY A 237 -6.05 -7.65 -5.66
CA GLY A 237 -6.67 -8.97 -5.73
C GLY A 237 -7.31 -9.25 -7.09
N TRP A 238 -8.02 -8.28 -7.66
CA TRP A 238 -8.60 -8.43 -9.00
C TRP A 238 -7.53 -8.68 -10.06
N HIS A 239 -6.50 -7.83 -10.11
CA HIS A 239 -5.43 -7.97 -11.10
C HIS A 239 -4.65 -9.28 -10.92
N ALA A 240 -4.34 -9.67 -9.68
CA ALA A 240 -3.66 -10.94 -9.41
C ALA A 240 -4.53 -12.14 -9.83
N ALA A 241 -5.78 -12.19 -9.40
CA ALA A 241 -6.71 -13.27 -9.71
C ALA A 241 -6.90 -13.43 -11.23
N LYS A 242 -7.05 -12.30 -11.94
CA LYS A 242 -7.23 -12.27 -13.39
C LYS A 242 -6.04 -12.85 -14.13
N VAL A 243 -4.82 -12.36 -13.87
CA VAL A 243 -3.63 -12.83 -14.60
C VAL A 243 -3.25 -14.26 -14.22
N LEU A 244 -3.43 -14.66 -12.95
CA LEU A 244 -3.21 -16.03 -12.50
C LEU A 244 -4.20 -17.01 -13.14
N SER A 245 -5.45 -16.61 -13.30
CA SER A 245 -6.44 -17.45 -13.98
C SER A 245 -6.19 -17.54 -15.48
N GLN A 246 -6.04 -16.40 -16.14
CA GLN A 246 -6.03 -16.30 -17.60
C GLN A 246 -4.68 -16.65 -18.24
N GLU A 247 -3.56 -16.30 -17.61
CA GLU A 247 -2.22 -16.51 -18.16
C GLU A 247 -1.53 -17.77 -17.59
N ASP A 248 -1.92 -18.21 -16.39
CA ASP A 248 -1.26 -19.31 -15.67
C ASP A 248 -2.14 -20.54 -15.44
N GLY A 249 -3.42 -20.48 -15.84
CA GLY A 249 -4.35 -21.60 -15.68
C GLY A 249 -4.66 -21.97 -14.22
N ALA A 250 -4.39 -21.07 -13.27
CA ALA A 250 -4.75 -21.27 -11.86
C ALA A 250 -6.27 -21.19 -11.68
N LYS A 251 -6.82 -21.96 -10.76
CA LYS A 251 -8.25 -21.98 -10.46
C LYS A 251 -8.56 -21.06 -9.29
N ILE A 252 -9.18 -19.91 -9.55
CA ILE A 252 -9.68 -19.04 -8.49
C ILE A 252 -10.96 -19.65 -7.92
N THR A 253 -10.87 -20.36 -6.78
CA THR A 253 -12.00 -21.14 -6.26
C THR A 253 -12.83 -20.40 -5.23
N ALA A 254 -12.29 -19.38 -4.58
CA ALA A 254 -13.06 -18.51 -3.71
C ALA A 254 -12.56 -17.07 -3.75
N ILE A 255 -13.51 -16.15 -3.61
CA ILE A 255 -13.26 -14.73 -3.44
C ILE A 255 -13.97 -14.28 -2.17
N ILE A 256 -13.25 -13.60 -1.28
CA ILE A 256 -13.74 -13.12 0.02
C ILE A 256 -13.68 -11.59 0.03
N GLU A 257 -14.76 -10.93 0.40
CA GLU A 257 -14.87 -9.48 0.58
C GLU A 257 -15.32 -9.13 2.01
N SER A 258 -15.41 -7.83 2.30
CA SER A 258 -15.81 -7.35 3.63
C SER A 258 -17.22 -7.79 4.07
N ASP A 259 -18.08 -8.12 3.11
CA ASP A 259 -19.51 -8.41 3.28
C ASP A 259 -19.87 -9.88 3.00
N GLY A 260 -18.92 -10.71 2.57
CA GLY A 260 -19.20 -12.13 2.32
C GLY A 260 -18.10 -12.87 1.55
N ALA A 261 -18.42 -14.08 1.12
CA ALA A 261 -17.55 -14.89 0.28
C ALA A 261 -18.36 -15.68 -0.74
N ILE A 262 -17.78 -15.86 -1.93
CA ILE A 262 -18.29 -16.76 -2.95
C ILE A 262 -17.30 -17.89 -3.19
N HIS A 263 -17.80 -19.07 -3.52
CA HIS A 263 -16.99 -20.26 -3.75
C HIS A 263 -17.55 -21.10 -4.89
N ALA A 264 -16.66 -21.57 -5.76
CA ALA A 264 -16.96 -22.55 -6.79
C ALA A 264 -15.74 -23.47 -6.99
N GLU A 265 -15.90 -24.77 -6.76
CA GLU A 265 -14.81 -25.75 -6.93
C GLU A 265 -14.31 -25.83 -8.38
N SER A 266 -15.21 -25.56 -9.34
CA SER A 266 -14.88 -25.47 -10.77
C SER A 266 -13.98 -24.29 -11.13
N GLY A 267 -13.84 -23.31 -10.23
CA GLY A 267 -13.23 -22.01 -10.51
C GLY A 267 -14.28 -20.93 -10.81
N LEU A 268 -13.91 -19.69 -10.50
CA LEU A 268 -14.69 -18.47 -10.72
C LEU A 268 -14.11 -17.68 -11.88
N ASN A 269 -14.97 -17.16 -12.76
CA ASN A 269 -14.56 -16.13 -13.71
C ASN A 269 -14.48 -14.78 -12.98
N VAL A 270 -13.26 -14.26 -12.84
CA VAL A 270 -12.97 -13.06 -12.07
C VAL A 270 -13.63 -11.81 -12.65
N ASP A 271 -13.78 -11.73 -13.98
CA ASP A 271 -14.42 -10.58 -14.64
C ASP A 271 -15.94 -10.59 -14.36
N ASP A 272 -16.60 -11.75 -14.48
CA ASP A 272 -18.03 -11.91 -14.19
C ASP A 272 -18.36 -11.59 -12.72
N VAL A 273 -17.48 -12.00 -11.79
CA VAL A 273 -17.64 -11.68 -10.37
C VAL A 273 -17.57 -10.18 -10.12
N VAL A 274 -16.61 -9.47 -10.73
CA VAL A 274 -16.50 -8.02 -10.58
C VAL A 274 -17.72 -7.30 -11.14
N ASP A 275 -18.24 -7.74 -12.29
CA ASP A 275 -19.40 -7.12 -12.89
C ASP A 275 -20.69 -7.39 -12.11
N HIS A 276 -20.75 -8.48 -11.33
CA HIS A 276 -21.85 -8.74 -10.39
C HIS A 276 -21.79 -7.87 -9.12
N ILE A 277 -20.59 -7.48 -8.67
CA ILE A 277 -20.39 -6.70 -7.43
C ILE A 277 -20.61 -5.19 -7.64
N LYS A 278 -20.43 -4.68 -8.87
CA LYS A 278 -20.63 -3.27 -9.21
C LYS A 278 -22.10 -2.87 -9.23
#